data_AF-D7AXG5-F1
#
_entry.id   AF-D7AXG5-F1
#
_cell.length_a   1.000
_cell.length_b   1.000
_cell.length_c   1.000
_cell.angle_alpha   90.00
_cell.angle_beta   90.00
_cell.angle_gamma   90.00
#
_symmetry.space_group_name_H-M   'P 1'
#
loop_
_entity.id
_entity.type
_entity.pdbx_description
1 polymer ?
#
loop_
_entity_poly.entity_id
_entity_poly.type
_entity_poly.pdbx_seq_one_letter_code
_entity_poly.pdbx_strand_id
1 'polypeptide(L)' 'MPACSVCAGTGEVRHMPGYHLTLCPTCHGKGETP' A
#
# COMPACT_ATOMS: atom_id res chain seq x y z
N MET A 1 12.13 7.82 -3.46
CA MET A 1 11.64 7.27 -4.76
C MET A 1 10.23 7.83 -5.00
N PRO A 2 9.58 7.68 -6.17
CA PRO A 2 8.19 8.15 -6.31
C PRO A 2 7.26 7.39 -5.33
N ALA A 3 6.25 8.09 -4.80
CA ALA A 3 5.25 7.49 -3.93
C ALA A 3 4.49 6.39 -4.69
N CYS A 4 4.23 5.26 -4.03
CA CYS A 4 3.50 4.16 -4.62
C CYS A 4 2.06 4.58 -4.90
N SER A 5 1.65 4.58 -6.17
CA SER A 5 0.32 5.03 -6.60
C SER A 5 -0.82 4.14 -6.08
N VAL A 6 -0.52 2.87 -5.76
CA VAL A 6 -1.52 1.88 -5.31
C VAL A 6 -1.98 2.12 -3.89
N CYS A 7 -1.04 2.47 -3.00
CA CYS A 7 -1.33 2.79 -1.61
C CYS A 7 -1.22 4.29 -1.31
N ALA A 8 -1.05 5.12 -2.34
CA ALA A 8 -0.85 6.57 -2.22
C ALA A 8 0.22 6.96 -1.18
N GLY A 9 1.33 6.22 -1.13
CA GLY A 9 2.40 6.49 -0.16
C GLY A 9 2.22 5.89 1.23
N THR A 10 1.07 5.27 1.54
CA THR A 10 0.78 4.78 2.89
C THR A 10 1.45 3.44 3.21
N GLY A 11 1.85 2.68 2.19
CA GLY A 11 2.39 1.33 2.36
C GLY A 11 1.32 0.25 2.56
N GLU A 12 0.06 0.61 2.72
CA GLU A 12 -1.03 -0.30 3.09
C GLU A 12 -2.23 -0.13 2.16
N VAL A 13 -2.99 -1.22 1.95
CA VAL A 13 -4.24 -1.21 1.20
C VAL A 13 -5.38 -1.75 2.08
N ARG A 14 -6.52 -1.05 2.06
CA ARG A 14 -7.72 -1.43 2.82
C ARG A 14 -8.60 -2.32 1.95
N HIS A 15 -8.67 -3.61 2.29
CA HIS A 15 -9.64 -4.52 1.68
C HIS A 15 -10.91 -4.55 2.55
N MET A 16 -12.06 -4.22 1.96
CA MET A 16 -13.37 -4.32 2.60
C MET A 16 -14.32 -5.19 1.74
N PRO A 17 -15.26 -5.93 2.36
CA PRO A 17 -15.78 -5.73 3.73
C PRO A 17 -15.24 -6.74 4.76
N GLY A 18 -14.62 -6.21 5.84
CA GLY A 18 -14.02 -6.96 6.95
C GLY A 18 -12.87 -6.26 7.71
N TYR A 19 -12.41 -5.08 7.28
CA TYR A 19 -11.36 -4.25 7.92
C TYR A 19 -9.97 -4.91 8.08
N HIS A 20 -9.49 -5.64 7.07
CA HIS A 20 -8.08 -6.06 7.06
C HIS A 20 -7.22 -5.05 6.30
N LEU A 21 -6.34 -4.35 7.03
CA LEU A 21 -5.23 -3.61 6.44
C LEU A 21 -4.19 -4.64 5.98
N THR A 22 -3.92 -4.67 4.68
CA THR A 22 -2.88 -5.55 4.12
C THR A 22 -1.74 -4.69 3.60
N LEU A 23 -0.50 -5.16 3.74
CA LEU A 23 0.63 -4.47 3.11
C LEU A 23 0.36 -4.34 1.62
N CYS A 24 0.63 -3.16 1.08
CA CYS A 24 0.51 -2.90 -0.34
C CYS A 24 1.44 -3.87 -1.09
N PRO A 25 0.91 -4.77 -1.93
CA PRO A 25 1.71 -5.79 -2.60
C PRO A 25 2.70 -5.18 -3.60
N THR A 26 2.42 -3.97 -4.09
CA THR A 26 3.24 -3.28 -5.08
C THR A 26 4.52 -2.69 -4.48
N CYS A 27 4.42 -2.05 -3.32
CA CYS A 27 5.59 -1.49 -2.64
C CYS A 27 6.05 -2.34 -1.45
N HIS A 28 5.45 -3.51 -1.23
CA HIS A 28 5.73 -4.40 -0.10
C HIS A 28 5.76 -3.68 1.26
N GLY A 29 4.81 -2.75 1.49
CA GLY A 29 4.78 -1.97 2.74
C GLY A 29 5.63 -0.69 2.77
N LYS A 30 6.47 -0.42 1.76
CA LYS A 30 7.40 0.72 1.81
C LYS A 30 6.77 2.09 1.60
N GLY A 31 5.60 2.15 0.95
CA GLY A 31 4.99 3.42 0.52
C GLY A 31 5.66 4.05 -0.70
N GLU A 32 6.82 3.56 -1.13
CA GLU A 32 7.53 4.02 -2.32
C GLU A 32 8.00 2.83 -3.17
N THR A 33 7.97 3.00 -4.49
CA THR A 33 8.46 2.02 -5.47
C THR A 33 9.73 2.56 -6.11
N PRO A 34 10.80 1.74 -6.27
CA PRO A 34 12.01 2.13 -6.97
C PRO A 34 11.74 2.76 -8.35
#